data_AF-A0A0X3TI34-F1
#
_entry.id   AF-A0A0X3TI34-F1
#
_cell.length_a   1.000
_cell.length_b   1.000
_cell.length_c   1.000
_cell.angle_alpha   90.00
_cell.angle_beta   90.00
_cell.angle_gamma   90.00
#
_symmetry.space_group_name_H-M   'P 1'
#
loop_
_entity.id
_entity.type
_entity.pdbx_description
1 polymer ?
#
loop_
_entity_poly.entity_id
_entity_poly.type
_entity_poly.pdbx_seq_one_letter_code
_entity_poly.pdbx_strand_id
1 'polypeptide(L)'
;MTDAIRLIGLPGSGKTRFKNAFQAAFPEALIEEVSTEDALIPTSQAQRTWCLIDARHLVGDDEAQAWLKAMLQTATGVVFSFMDAADMTVQSQWQAWLKSALPQPLPRYRWFSHAALGDWNWHEFDTPAIIPSVDYSAPSLESLCFEFDGESRALNLEHLLFGLDTMKQNLGARLWRVQGVVMTSEYQNPVALEGQIDRWDTYAGELNGPGYICMQGQTLQRDLLQEIIDASGLS
;
A
#
# COMPACT_ATOMS: atom_id res chain seq x y z
N MET A 1 12.79 20.99 -18.63
CA MET A 1 11.48 20.78 -17.99
C MET A 1 11.73 19.78 -16.89
N THR A 2 11.28 20.03 -15.67
CA THR A 2 11.44 19.11 -14.55
C THR A 2 10.54 17.90 -14.78
N ASP A 3 11.11 16.71 -14.88
CA ASP A 3 10.37 15.46 -15.05
C ASP A 3 9.74 15.05 -13.70
N ALA A 4 8.62 15.70 -13.38
CA ALA A 4 7.84 15.37 -12.19
C ALA A 4 7.05 14.08 -12.42
N ILE A 5 7.24 13.13 -11.49
CA ILE A 5 6.56 11.84 -11.45
C ILE A 5 5.67 11.82 -10.22
N ARG A 6 4.42 11.44 -10.44
CA ARG A 6 3.38 11.34 -9.43
C ARG A 6 3.10 9.87 -9.16
N LEU A 7 3.35 9.40 -7.94
CA LEU A 7 3.10 8.02 -7.54
C LEU A 7 1.73 7.91 -6.89
N ILE A 8 0.87 7.12 -7.53
CA ILE A 8 -0.46 6.75 -7.01
C ILE A 8 -0.53 5.24 -6.79
N GLY A 9 -1.58 4.78 -6.13
CA GLY A 9 -1.79 3.37 -5.84
C GLY A 9 -2.42 3.16 -4.47
N LEU A 10 -2.95 1.96 -4.25
CA LEU A 10 -3.62 1.60 -3.00
C LEU A 10 -2.69 1.78 -1.78
N PRO A 11 -3.24 1.99 -0.58
CA PRO A 11 -2.50 1.88 0.66
C PRO A 11 -1.68 0.58 0.70
N GLY A 12 -0.39 0.68 1.03
CA GLY A 12 0.49 -0.49 1.11
C GLY A 12 1.10 -0.93 -0.22
N SER A 13 0.83 -0.26 -1.35
CA SER A 13 1.42 -0.62 -2.66
C SER A 13 2.92 -0.36 -2.83
N GLY A 14 3.65 -0.06 -1.75
CA GLY A 14 5.09 0.15 -1.78
C GLY A 14 5.57 1.51 -2.30
N LYS A 15 4.67 2.52 -2.41
CA LYS A 15 4.99 3.87 -2.92
C LYS A 15 6.24 4.50 -2.30
N THR A 16 6.29 4.59 -0.98
CA THR A 16 7.43 5.18 -0.26
C THR A 16 8.73 4.40 -0.49
N ARG A 17 8.67 3.06 -0.49
CA ARG A 17 9.85 2.21 -0.73
C ARG A 17 10.38 2.39 -2.15
N PHE A 18 9.48 2.41 -3.13
CA PHE A 18 9.84 2.63 -4.54
C PHE A 18 10.40 4.04 -4.74
N LYS A 19 9.75 5.07 -4.18
CA LYS A 19 10.24 6.45 -4.22
C LYS A 19 11.69 6.54 -3.75
N ASN A 20 12.00 5.97 -2.58
CA ASN A 20 13.34 6.01 -2.01
C ASN A 20 14.35 5.29 -2.91
N ALA A 21 14.00 4.11 -3.44
CA ALA A 21 14.87 3.37 -4.37
C ALA A 21 15.08 4.14 -5.68
N PHE A 22 14.03 4.76 -6.21
CA PHE A 22 14.07 5.53 -7.44
C PHE A 22 14.88 6.80 -7.29
N GLN A 23 14.69 7.56 -6.22
CA GLN A 23 15.49 8.76 -5.94
C GLN A 23 16.97 8.43 -5.72
N ALA A 24 17.29 7.26 -5.17
CA ALA A 24 18.67 6.80 -5.05
C ALA A 24 19.31 6.47 -6.41
N ALA A 25 18.52 5.96 -7.38
CA ALA A 25 18.99 5.62 -8.72
C ALA A 25 19.00 6.82 -9.69
N PHE A 26 18.02 7.73 -9.55
CA PHE A 26 17.78 8.89 -10.41
C PHE A 26 17.54 10.16 -9.56
N PRO A 27 18.60 10.73 -8.94
CA PRO A 27 18.47 11.86 -7.99
C PRO A 27 17.89 13.14 -8.61
N GLU A 28 17.96 13.29 -9.92
CA GLU A 28 17.45 14.42 -10.69
C GLU A 28 15.93 14.40 -10.87
N ALA A 29 15.29 13.23 -10.72
CA ALA A 29 13.87 13.08 -10.91
C ALA A 29 13.08 13.59 -9.70
N LEU A 30 12.05 14.40 -9.96
CA LEU A 30 11.18 14.90 -8.90
C LEU A 30 10.02 13.93 -8.69
N ILE A 31 9.97 13.26 -7.54
CA ILE A 31 8.91 12.29 -7.24
C ILE A 31 8.01 12.80 -6.12
N GLU A 32 6.73 12.87 -6.41
CA GLU A 32 5.66 13.16 -5.48
C GLU A 32 4.89 11.87 -5.15
N GLU A 33 4.82 11.53 -3.86
CA GLU A 33 3.91 10.48 -3.39
C GLU A 33 2.57 11.13 -3.08
N VAL A 34 1.49 10.61 -3.67
CA VAL A 34 0.15 11.14 -3.50
C VAL A 34 -0.62 10.26 -2.52
N SER A 35 -1.38 10.93 -1.66
CA SER A 35 -2.35 10.29 -0.78
C SER A 35 -3.39 9.50 -1.60
N THR A 36 -4.12 8.61 -0.94
CA THR A 36 -5.16 7.85 -1.65
C THR A 36 -6.29 8.78 -2.08
N GLU A 37 -6.62 9.79 -1.29
CA GLU A 37 -7.69 10.76 -1.53
C GLU A 37 -7.40 11.67 -2.74
N ASP A 38 -6.14 12.08 -2.90
CA ASP A 38 -5.75 13.04 -3.91
C ASP A 38 -5.40 12.38 -5.26
N ALA A 39 -5.40 11.03 -5.34
CA ALA A 39 -4.89 10.28 -6.48
C ALA A 39 -5.53 10.67 -7.83
N LEU A 40 -6.81 11.05 -7.84
CA LEU A 40 -7.53 11.47 -9.05
C LEU A 40 -7.57 12.98 -9.28
N ILE A 41 -7.08 13.79 -8.35
CA ILE A 41 -7.08 15.26 -8.52
C ILE A 41 -6.22 15.60 -9.73
N PRO A 42 -6.78 16.25 -10.77
CA PRO A 42 -6.00 16.66 -11.93
C PRO A 42 -4.98 17.71 -11.51
N THR A 43 -3.72 17.51 -11.88
CA THR A 43 -2.70 18.52 -11.67
C THR A 43 -2.72 19.52 -12.83
N SER A 44 -2.44 20.79 -12.55
CA SER A 44 -2.41 21.85 -13.56
C SER A 44 -1.24 21.73 -14.54
N GLN A 45 -0.36 20.75 -14.37
CA GLN A 45 0.79 20.47 -15.22
C GLN A 45 0.73 19.02 -15.69
N ALA A 46 1.02 18.78 -16.97
CA ALA A 46 1.14 17.43 -17.49
C ALA A 46 2.32 16.72 -16.79
N GLN A 47 2.01 15.76 -15.93
CA GLN A 47 2.98 14.98 -15.15
C GLN A 47 2.86 13.50 -15.52
N ARG A 48 3.95 12.75 -15.33
CA ARG A 48 3.90 11.29 -15.43
C ARG A 48 3.22 10.76 -14.17
N THR A 49 2.18 9.94 -14.33
CA THR A 49 1.45 9.37 -13.20
C THR A 49 1.67 7.86 -13.19
N TRP A 50 2.41 7.34 -12.23
CA TRP A 50 2.67 5.90 -12.14
C TRP A 50 1.79 5.28 -11.07
N CYS A 51 1.00 4.29 -11.47
CA CYS A 51 0.20 3.51 -10.53
C CYS A 51 1.01 2.33 -10.02
N LEU A 52 1.29 2.35 -8.72
CA LEU A 52 1.98 1.27 -8.03
C LEU A 52 0.98 0.23 -7.54
N ILE A 53 1.26 -1.03 -7.86
CA ILE A 53 0.46 -2.19 -7.48
C ILE A 53 1.33 -3.13 -6.67
N ASP A 54 0.85 -3.58 -5.51
CA ASP A 54 1.47 -4.70 -4.80
C ASP A 54 1.20 -5.99 -5.57
N ALA A 55 2.25 -6.58 -6.13
CA ALA A 55 2.11 -7.78 -6.96
C ALA A 55 1.92 -9.06 -6.14
N ARG A 56 2.09 -9.04 -4.81
CA ARG A 56 2.05 -10.25 -3.98
C ARG A 56 0.71 -10.99 -4.10
N HIS A 57 -0.39 -10.25 -4.21
CA HIS A 57 -1.75 -10.79 -4.23
C HIS A 57 -2.67 -9.95 -5.11
N LEU A 58 -3.73 -10.56 -5.65
CA LEU A 58 -4.80 -9.82 -6.32
C LEU A 58 -5.75 -9.23 -5.27
N VAL A 59 -6.19 -7.99 -5.49
CA VAL A 59 -7.20 -7.34 -4.63
C VAL A 59 -8.54 -8.01 -4.85
N GLY A 60 -9.13 -8.55 -3.78
CA GLY A 60 -10.44 -9.20 -3.79
C GLY A 60 -11.58 -8.24 -3.54
N ASP A 61 -11.38 -7.21 -2.70
CA ASP A 61 -12.41 -6.22 -2.38
C ASP A 61 -12.87 -5.39 -3.58
N ASP A 62 -14.19 -5.30 -3.78
CA ASP A 62 -14.82 -4.65 -4.94
C ASP A 62 -14.58 -3.13 -4.98
N GLU A 63 -14.59 -2.44 -3.84
CA GLU A 63 -14.37 -1.00 -3.80
C GLU A 63 -12.89 -0.69 -4.06
N ALA A 64 -11.98 -1.44 -3.45
CA ALA A 64 -10.54 -1.28 -3.70
C ALA A 64 -10.19 -1.59 -5.16
N GLN A 65 -10.81 -2.60 -5.79
CA GLN A 65 -10.67 -2.87 -7.22
C GLN A 65 -11.21 -1.74 -8.09
N ALA A 66 -12.41 -1.22 -7.77
CA ALA A 66 -13.02 -0.12 -8.49
C ALA A 66 -12.17 1.16 -8.37
N TRP A 67 -11.62 1.43 -7.20
CA TRP A 67 -10.70 2.53 -6.97
C TRP A 67 -9.38 2.38 -7.72
N LEU A 68 -8.79 1.19 -7.69
CA LEU A 68 -7.58 0.90 -8.47
C LEU A 68 -7.81 1.10 -9.96
N LYS A 69 -8.98 0.69 -10.48
CA LYS A 69 -9.37 0.92 -11.87
C LYS A 69 -9.49 2.41 -12.19
N ALA A 70 -10.07 3.21 -11.30
CA ALA A 70 -10.17 4.65 -11.46
C ALA A 70 -8.77 5.31 -11.49
N MET A 71 -7.87 4.93 -10.57
CA MET A 71 -6.48 5.39 -10.58
C MET A 71 -5.77 5.06 -11.90
N LEU A 72 -5.92 3.83 -12.39
CA LEU A 72 -5.31 3.38 -13.63
C LEU A 72 -5.78 4.15 -14.88
N GLN A 73 -6.99 4.70 -14.88
CA GLN A 73 -7.45 5.55 -15.98
C GLN A 73 -6.66 6.86 -16.09
N THR A 74 -6.11 7.36 -14.98
CA THR A 74 -5.26 8.56 -14.94
C THR A 74 -3.77 8.26 -15.05
N ALA A 75 -3.40 6.98 -14.97
CA ALA A 75 -2.01 6.53 -14.96
C ALA A 75 -1.42 6.48 -16.37
N THR A 76 -0.12 6.73 -16.45
CA THR A 76 0.70 6.69 -17.67
C THR A 76 1.53 5.43 -17.73
N GLY A 77 1.63 4.71 -16.61
CA GLY A 77 2.23 3.40 -16.53
C GLY A 77 1.95 2.71 -15.20
N VAL A 78 2.26 1.43 -15.17
CA VAL A 78 2.08 0.56 -14.00
C VAL A 78 3.43 0.10 -13.50
N VAL A 79 3.65 0.24 -12.20
CA VAL A 79 4.81 -0.33 -11.52
C VAL A 79 4.32 -1.43 -10.59
N PHE A 80 4.69 -2.66 -10.89
CA PHE A 80 4.47 -3.77 -9.97
C PHE A 80 5.59 -3.77 -8.93
N SER A 81 5.22 -3.60 -7.67
CA SER A 81 6.09 -3.70 -6.50
C SER A 81 6.08 -5.13 -5.94
N PHE A 82 7.12 -5.50 -5.19
CA PHE A 82 7.22 -6.81 -4.53
C PHE A 82 7.13 -8.01 -5.49
N MET A 83 7.63 -7.84 -6.72
CA MET A 83 7.63 -8.90 -7.74
C MET A 83 8.41 -10.14 -7.33
N ASP A 84 9.41 -9.97 -6.46
CA ASP A 84 10.21 -11.04 -5.85
C ASP A 84 9.38 -12.00 -4.98
N ALA A 85 8.26 -11.52 -4.43
CA ALA A 85 7.34 -12.30 -3.59
C ALA A 85 6.06 -12.75 -4.32
N ALA A 86 5.89 -12.38 -5.60
CA ALA A 86 4.73 -12.74 -6.40
C ALA A 86 5.00 -14.00 -7.23
N ASP A 87 4.24 -15.07 -6.99
CA ASP A 87 4.38 -16.29 -7.80
C ASP A 87 3.88 -16.10 -9.25
N MET A 88 4.17 -17.07 -10.13
CA MET A 88 3.78 -16.99 -11.54
C MET A 88 2.26 -16.97 -11.75
N THR A 89 1.49 -17.56 -10.83
CA THR A 89 0.02 -17.61 -10.89
C THR A 89 -0.56 -16.23 -10.63
N VAL A 90 -0.15 -15.58 -9.55
CA VAL A 90 -0.58 -14.21 -9.18
C VAL A 90 -0.14 -13.21 -10.25
N GLN A 91 1.08 -13.35 -10.77
CA GLN A 91 1.53 -12.52 -11.89
C GLN A 91 0.59 -12.67 -13.10
N SER A 92 0.21 -13.90 -13.46
CA SER A 92 -0.74 -14.17 -14.55
C SER A 92 -2.12 -13.55 -14.29
N GLN A 93 -2.62 -13.67 -13.06
CA GLN A 93 -3.89 -13.07 -12.63
C GLN A 93 -3.86 -11.54 -12.77
N TRP A 94 -2.79 -10.88 -12.32
CA TRP A 94 -2.62 -9.43 -12.51
C TRP A 94 -2.58 -9.02 -13.99
N GLN A 95 -1.90 -9.80 -14.84
CA GLN A 95 -1.92 -9.53 -16.28
C GLN A 95 -3.33 -9.65 -16.88
N ALA A 96 -4.10 -10.65 -16.46
CA ALA A 96 -5.48 -10.85 -16.90
C ALA A 96 -6.41 -9.74 -16.40
N TRP A 97 -6.29 -9.37 -15.13
CA TRP A 97 -7.07 -8.30 -14.51
C TRP A 97 -6.77 -6.94 -15.15
N LEU A 98 -5.50 -6.60 -15.42
CA LEU A 98 -5.17 -5.35 -16.10
C LEU A 98 -5.75 -5.28 -17.53
N LYS A 99 -5.83 -6.41 -18.23
CA LYS A 99 -6.43 -6.48 -19.58
C LYS A 99 -7.95 -6.27 -19.53
N SER A 100 -8.62 -6.70 -18.46
CA SER A 100 -10.06 -6.45 -18.29
C SER A 100 -10.36 -5.07 -17.72
N ALA A 101 -9.46 -4.52 -16.91
CA ALA A 101 -9.62 -3.23 -16.26
C ALA A 101 -9.39 -2.05 -17.22
N LEU A 102 -8.49 -2.18 -18.21
CA LEU A 102 -8.10 -1.10 -19.11
C LEU A 102 -8.36 -1.43 -20.59
N PRO A 103 -8.96 -0.50 -21.35
CA PRO A 103 -9.17 -0.69 -22.79
C PRO A 103 -7.87 -0.60 -23.60
N GLN A 104 -6.87 0.14 -23.10
CA GLN A 104 -5.56 0.30 -23.73
C GLN A 104 -4.46 -0.17 -22.78
N PRO A 105 -3.42 -0.87 -23.29
CA PRO A 105 -2.32 -1.32 -22.45
C PRO A 105 -1.43 -0.13 -22.05
N LEU A 106 -1.22 0.02 -20.75
CA LEU A 106 -0.19 0.90 -20.20
C LEU A 106 1.18 0.20 -20.18
N PRO A 107 2.30 0.96 -20.32
CA PRO A 107 3.64 0.43 -20.09
C PRO A 107 3.76 -0.09 -18.64
N ARG A 108 4.55 -1.15 -18.47
CA ARG A 108 4.63 -1.91 -17.21
C ARG A 108 6.07 -2.12 -16.82
N TYR A 109 6.39 -1.82 -15.57
CA TYR A 109 7.68 -2.12 -14.97
C TYR A 109 7.50 -3.10 -13.81
N ARG A 110 8.37 -4.10 -13.75
CA ARG A 110 8.39 -5.12 -12.71
C ARG A 110 9.55 -4.82 -11.78
N TRP A 111 9.25 -4.22 -10.64
CA TRP A 111 10.25 -3.87 -9.67
C TRP A 111 10.45 -5.00 -8.66
N PHE A 112 11.68 -5.53 -8.63
CA PHE A 112 12.12 -6.47 -7.62
C PHE A 112 12.72 -5.68 -6.46
N SER A 113 12.14 -5.80 -5.27
CA SER A 113 12.33 -4.83 -4.18
C SER A 113 13.74 -4.78 -3.60
N HIS A 114 14.56 -5.76 -3.96
CA HIS A 114 15.98 -5.91 -3.58
C HIS A 114 16.94 -5.60 -4.74
N ALA A 115 16.44 -5.43 -5.95
CA ALA A 115 17.25 -5.10 -7.11
C ALA A 115 17.42 -3.58 -7.24
N ALA A 116 18.62 -3.17 -7.64
CA ALA A 116 18.82 -1.80 -8.11
C ALA A 116 17.94 -1.55 -9.34
N LEU A 117 17.40 -0.33 -9.45
CA LEU A 117 16.62 0.06 -10.63
C LEU A 117 17.48 0.15 -11.91
N GLY A 118 18.81 0.20 -11.75
CA GLY A 118 19.79 0.03 -12.82
C GLY A 118 19.61 1.02 -13.97
N ASP A 119 19.79 0.55 -15.20
CA ASP A 119 19.67 1.33 -16.43
C ASP A 119 18.22 1.39 -16.96
N TRP A 120 17.22 1.33 -16.07
CA TRP A 120 15.83 1.38 -16.50
C TRP A 120 15.53 2.72 -17.19
N ASN A 121 15.15 2.64 -18.48
CA ASN A 121 14.72 3.78 -19.28
C ASN A 121 13.27 4.19 -18.92
N TRP A 122 13.10 4.77 -17.74
CA TRP A 122 11.78 5.18 -17.24
C TRP A 122 11.12 6.30 -18.07
N HIS A 123 11.86 6.96 -18.97
CA HIS A 123 11.29 7.93 -19.90
C HIS A 123 10.33 7.32 -20.92
N GLU A 124 10.34 5.99 -21.12
CA GLU A 124 9.34 5.26 -21.93
C GLU A 124 7.92 5.35 -21.35
N PHE A 125 7.80 5.75 -20.08
CA PHE A 125 6.51 6.04 -19.47
C PHE A 125 6.13 7.46 -19.86
N ASP A 126 5.48 7.58 -21.03
CA ASP A 126 5.17 8.86 -21.66
C ASP A 126 4.39 9.81 -20.74
N THR A 127 4.58 11.11 -20.97
CA THR A 127 3.72 12.14 -20.37
C THR A 127 2.49 12.30 -21.26
N PRO A 128 1.27 12.14 -20.73
CA PRO A 128 0.07 12.18 -21.53
C PRO A 128 -0.17 13.63 -21.99
N ALA A 129 -0.63 13.79 -23.21
CA ALA A 129 -1.04 15.10 -23.72
C ALA A 129 -2.26 15.65 -22.95
N ILE A 130 -3.11 14.75 -22.45
CA ILE A 130 -4.34 15.05 -21.71
C ILE A 130 -4.47 14.03 -20.58
N ILE A 131 -4.61 14.51 -19.34
CA ILE A 131 -4.98 13.66 -18.21
C ILE A 131 -6.51 13.52 -18.24
N PRO A 132 -7.07 12.31 -18.41
CA PRO A 132 -8.51 12.13 -18.38
C PRO A 132 -9.04 12.43 -16.98
N SER A 133 -10.13 13.21 -16.90
CA SER A 133 -10.88 13.36 -15.66
C SER A 133 -11.66 12.07 -15.40
N VAL A 134 -11.50 11.50 -14.22
CA VAL A 134 -12.24 10.32 -13.80
C VAL A 134 -13.28 10.75 -12.78
N ASP A 135 -14.55 10.51 -13.09
CA ASP A 135 -15.65 10.73 -12.15
C ASP A 135 -15.78 9.51 -11.23
N TYR A 136 -14.98 9.52 -10.18
CA TYR A 136 -15.03 8.51 -9.13
C TYR A 136 -14.71 9.15 -7.78
N SER A 137 -15.58 8.92 -6.79
CA SER A 137 -15.38 9.44 -5.44
C SER A 137 -14.26 8.67 -4.74
N ALA A 138 -13.19 9.37 -4.36
CA ALA A 138 -12.13 8.75 -3.56
C ALA A 138 -12.69 8.21 -2.24
N PRO A 139 -12.24 7.02 -1.80
CA PRO A 139 -12.55 6.55 -0.45
C PRO A 139 -11.87 7.47 0.55
N SER A 140 -12.64 8.01 1.51
CA SER A 140 -12.09 8.80 2.61
C SER A 140 -11.46 7.85 3.64
N LEU A 141 -10.12 7.82 3.72
CA LEU A 141 -9.43 6.93 4.65
C LEU A 141 -8.95 7.69 5.89
N GLU A 142 -9.42 7.25 7.04
CA GLU A 142 -8.92 7.69 8.34
C GLU A 142 -7.64 6.94 8.66
N SER A 143 -6.71 7.60 9.35
CA SER A 143 -5.48 6.98 9.83
C SER A 143 -5.42 7.05 11.36
N LEU A 144 -5.21 5.90 12.00
CA LEU A 144 -5.04 5.79 13.45
C LEU A 144 -3.74 5.05 13.76
N CYS A 145 -2.91 5.63 14.63
CA CYS A 145 -1.69 5.00 15.12
C CYS A 145 -1.74 4.87 16.63
N PHE A 146 -1.22 3.73 17.10
CA PHE A 146 -1.08 3.34 18.49
C PHE A 146 0.39 3.02 18.74
N GLU A 147 0.98 3.65 19.75
CA GLU A 147 2.37 3.42 20.14
C GLU A 147 2.42 2.61 21.44
N PHE A 148 3.47 1.80 21.57
CA PHE A 148 3.71 0.91 22.70
C PHE A 148 5.08 1.21 23.27
N ASP A 149 5.14 1.51 24.57
CA ASP A 149 6.41 1.65 25.27
C ASP A 149 7.18 0.32 25.15
N GLY A 150 8.21 0.36 24.28
CA GLY A 150 8.99 -0.79 23.87
C GLY A 150 9.55 -1.52 25.10
N GLU A 151 9.45 -2.84 25.07
CA GLU A 151 9.88 -3.82 26.09
C GLU A 151 8.84 -4.22 27.14
N SER A 152 7.94 -3.34 27.59
CA SER A 152 7.08 -3.65 28.76
C SER A 152 5.75 -4.33 28.40
N ARG A 153 5.31 -4.23 27.15
CA ARG A 153 4.01 -4.74 26.71
C ARG A 153 4.17 -5.63 25.49
N ALA A 154 4.27 -6.95 25.74
CA ALA A 154 4.17 -7.94 24.69
C ALA A 154 2.69 -8.18 24.34
N LEU A 155 2.37 -8.17 23.05
CA LEU A 155 1.04 -8.52 22.56
C LEU A 155 0.97 -10.02 22.26
N ASN A 156 -0.17 -10.65 22.49
CA ASN A 156 -0.49 -11.93 21.89
C ASN A 156 -0.89 -11.67 20.42
N LEU A 157 -0.09 -12.17 19.50
CA LEU A 157 -0.24 -11.93 18.07
C LEU A 157 -1.53 -12.55 17.54
N GLU A 158 -1.87 -13.76 17.97
CA GLU A 158 -3.08 -14.46 17.52
C GLU A 158 -4.35 -13.70 17.96
N HIS A 159 -4.39 -13.24 19.20
CA HIS A 159 -5.51 -12.44 19.73
C HIS A 159 -5.65 -11.12 18.99
N LEU A 160 -4.52 -10.45 18.70
CA LEU A 160 -4.52 -9.20 17.94
C LEU A 160 -5.11 -9.43 16.53
N LEU A 161 -4.61 -10.43 15.80
CA LEU A 161 -5.09 -10.74 14.46
C LEU A 161 -6.57 -11.14 14.48
N PHE A 162 -6.99 -11.94 15.45
CA PHE A 162 -8.40 -12.31 15.63
C PHE A 162 -9.30 -11.09 15.88
N GLY A 163 -8.87 -10.16 16.72
CA GLY A 163 -9.59 -8.92 16.97
C GLY A 163 -9.70 -8.04 15.72
N LEU A 164 -8.60 -7.90 14.97
CA LEU A 164 -8.59 -7.15 13.69
C LEU A 164 -9.48 -7.81 12.63
N ASP A 165 -9.54 -9.14 12.55
CA ASP A 165 -10.47 -9.85 11.67
C ASP A 165 -11.92 -9.66 12.10
N THR A 166 -12.19 -9.71 13.40
CA THR A 166 -13.53 -9.47 13.96
C THR A 166 -14.03 -8.07 13.63
N MET A 167 -13.13 -7.06 13.65
CA MET A 167 -13.44 -5.69 13.22
C MET A 167 -13.91 -5.63 11.77
N LYS A 168 -13.19 -6.31 10.86
CA LYS A 168 -13.55 -6.36 9.43
C LYS A 168 -14.93 -6.98 9.21
N GLN A 169 -15.25 -8.06 9.94
CA GLN A 169 -16.46 -8.86 9.68
C GLN A 169 -17.72 -8.32 10.36
N ASN A 170 -17.62 -7.82 11.59
CA ASN A 170 -18.80 -7.62 12.44
C ASN A 170 -19.13 -6.16 12.75
N LEU A 171 -18.17 -5.25 12.58
CA LEU A 171 -18.24 -3.92 13.19
C LEU A 171 -18.23 -2.78 12.16
N GLY A 172 -18.28 -3.13 10.87
CA GLY A 172 -18.44 -2.19 9.76
C GLY A 172 -17.20 -1.33 9.46
N ALA A 173 -16.10 -1.52 10.20
CA ALA A 173 -14.83 -0.89 9.89
C ALA A 173 -14.18 -1.58 8.69
N ARG A 174 -13.76 -0.82 7.69
CA ARG A 174 -13.05 -1.35 6.52
C ARG A 174 -11.59 -0.97 6.63
N LEU A 175 -10.76 -1.92 7.05
CA LEU A 175 -9.32 -1.75 7.18
C LEU A 175 -8.66 -1.93 5.80
N TRP A 176 -8.14 -0.86 5.23
CA TRP A 176 -7.46 -0.86 3.94
C TRP A 176 -5.97 -1.22 4.07
N ARG A 177 -5.35 -0.75 5.16
CA ARG A 177 -3.96 -1.05 5.49
C ARG A 177 -3.78 -1.14 6.99
N VAL A 178 -2.95 -2.08 7.42
CA VAL A 178 -2.36 -2.09 8.75
C VAL A 178 -0.86 -2.26 8.60
N GLN A 179 -0.11 -1.53 9.41
CA GLN A 179 1.34 -1.66 9.46
C GLN A 179 1.78 -1.44 10.89
N GLY A 180 2.60 -2.35 11.42
CA GLY A 180 3.13 -2.21 12.74
C GLY A 180 4.40 -2.99 12.95
N VAL A 181 5.13 -2.66 14.01
CA VAL A 181 6.19 -3.50 14.56
C VAL A 181 5.97 -3.57 16.06
N VAL A 182 5.78 -4.77 16.59
CA VAL A 182 5.43 -4.99 17.99
C VAL A 182 6.26 -6.09 18.60
N MET A 183 6.47 -6.01 19.91
CA MET A 183 6.92 -7.17 20.69
C MET A 183 5.73 -8.11 20.89
N THR A 184 5.95 -9.41 20.71
CA THR A 184 4.90 -10.40 20.94
C THR A 184 5.31 -11.42 21.99
N SER A 185 4.32 -12.13 22.55
CA SER A 185 4.54 -13.14 23.58
C SER A 185 5.08 -14.47 23.03
N GLU A 186 4.81 -14.72 21.75
CA GLU A 186 5.13 -15.96 21.04
C GLU A 186 6.58 -15.96 20.51
N TYR A 187 7.12 -14.78 20.23
CA TYR A 187 8.43 -14.61 19.58
C TYR A 187 9.38 -13.76 20.42
N GLN A 188 10.64 -14.17 20.47
CA GLN A 188 11.70 -13.40 21.14
C GLN A 188 12.06 -12.12 20.38
N ASN A 189 11.94 -12.15 19.05
CA ASN A 189 12.25 -11.02 18.19
C ASN A 189 10.97 -10.21 17.91
N PRO A 190 11.08 -8.90 17.65
CA PRO A 190 9.94 -8.11 17.20
C PRO A 190 9.30 -8.70 15.95
N VAL A 191 7.97 -8.54 15.85
CA VAL A 191 7.19 -8.98 14.70
C VAL A 191 6.69 -7.75 13.96
N ALA A 192 7.00 -7.69 12.66
CA ALA A 192 6.39 -6.73 11.76
C ALA A 192 5.05 -7.29 11.27
N LEU A 193 3.99 -6.51 11.46
CA LEU A 193 2.65 -6.80 10.97
C LEU A 193 2.38 -5.96 9.72
N GLU A 194 1.94 -6.60 8.64
CA GLU A 194 1.46 -5.93 7.45
C GLU A 194 0.08 -6.48 7.08
N GLY A 195 -0.92 -5.61 7.08
CA GLY A 195 -2.29 -5.94 6.71
C GLY A 195 -2.71 -5.18 5.46
N GLN A 196 -3.44 -5.86 4.60
CA GLN A 196 -4.21 -5.28 3.51
C GLN A 196 -5.69 -5.57 3.71
N ILE A 197 -6.52 -5.08 2.80
CA ILE A 197 -7.98 -5.23 2.89
C ILE A 197 -8.41 -6.69 3.06
N ASP A 198 -7.76 -7.63 2.37
CA ASP A 198 -8.14 -9.05 2.36
C ASP A 198 -7.21 -9.99 3.14
N ARG A 199 -6.11 -9.49 3.72
CA ARG A 199 -5.07 -10.38 4.29
C ARG A 199 -4.21 -9.75 5.37
N TRP A 200 -3.55 -10.63 6.12
CA TRP A 200 -2.55 -10.31 7.14
C TRP A 200 -1.28 -11.09 6.86
N ASP A 201 -0.15 -10.41 6.87
CA ASP A 201 1.17 -11.00 6.85
C ASP A 201 1.95 -10.60 8.09
N THR A 202 2.82 -11.50 8.53
CA THR A 202 3.73 -11.26 9.65
C THR A 202 5.14 -11.61 9.22
N TYR A 203 6.10 -10.77 9.60
CA TYR A 203 7.51 -10.93 9.27
C TYR A 203 8.37 -10.69 10.51
N ALA A 204 9.63 -11.10 10.44
CA ALA A 204 10.62 -10.63 11.41
C ALA A 204 10.74 -9.10 11.30
N GLY A 205 10.56 -8.40 12.42
CA GLY A 205 10.63 -6.96 12.51
C GLY A 205 11.87 -6.47 13.24
N GLU A 206 12.16 -5.19 13.10
CA GLU A 206 13.20 -4.48 13.84
C GLU A 206 12.58 -3.25 14.50
N LEU A 207 12.75 -3.13 15.82
CA LEU A 207 12.31 -1.96 16.58
C LEU A 207 13.42 -0.92 16.59
N ASN A 208 13.19 0.19 15.90
CA ASN A 208 14.02 1.39 15.97
C ASN A 208 13.35 2.45 16.86
N GLY A 209 12.80 2.04 18.00
CA GLY A 209 11.98 2.88 18.89
C GLY A 209 10.85 2.11 19.58
N PRO A 210 9.79 2.79 20.04
CA PRO A 210 8.59 2.14 20.58
C PRO A 210 7.95 1.25 19.52
N GLY A 211 7.27 0.20 19.98
CA GLY A 211 6.41 -0.57 19.10
C GLY A 211 5.28 0.31 18.59
N TYR A 212 4.70 -0.02 17.44
CA TYR A 212 3.54 0.70 16.93
C TYR A 212 2.65 -0.19 16.09
N ILE A 213 1.37 0.19 16.01
CA ILE A 213 0.41 -0.28 15.01
C ILE A 213 -0.28 0.94 14.43
N CYS A 214 -0.16 1.14 13.13
CA CYS A 214 -0.87 2.13 12.34
C CYS A 214 -1.87 1.43 11.42
N MET A 215 -3.06 2.01 11.32
CA MET A 215 -4.18 1.49 10.53
C MET A 215 -4.72 2.61 9.64
N GLN A 216 -5.08 2.27 8.42
CA GLN A 216 -5.78 3.14 7.49
C GLN A 216 -7.06 2.45 7.03
N GLY A 217 -8.18 3.17 7.00
CA GLY A 217 -9.45 2.58 6.65
C GLY A 217 -10.64 3.52 6.79
N GLN A 218 -11.85 2.99 6.58
CA GLN A 218 -13.11 3.73 6.72
C GLN A 218 -13.79 3.35 8.04
N THR A 219 -14.43 4.34 8.67
CA THR A 219 -15.23 4.16 9.88
C THR A 219 -14.40 3.57 11.02
N LEU A 220 -13.18 4.08 11.24
CA LEU A 220 -12.29 3.52 12.24
C LEU A 220 -12.72 3.95 13.64
N GLN A 221 -13.05 2.97 14.49
CA GLN A 221 -13.47 3.21 15.86
C GLN A 221 -12.26 3.13 16.80
N ARG A 222 -11.69 4.29 17.15
CA ARG A 222 -10.46 4.37 17.96
C ARG A 222 -10.56 3.61 19.28
N ASP A 223 -11.66 3.79 20.02
CA ASP A 223 -11.83 3.18 21.33
C ASP A 223 -11.90 1.64 21.24
N LEU A 224 -12.62 1.12 20.24
CA LEU A 224 -12.73 -0.32 20.01
C LEU A 224 -11.42 -0.95 19.53
N LEU A 225 -10.68 -0.25 18.67
CA LEU A 225 -9.34 -0.66 18.26
C LEU A 225 -8.38 -0.66 19.45
N GLN A 226 -8.48 0.34 20.33
CA GLN A 226 -7.71 0.39 21.58
C GLN A 226 -8.07 -0.80 22.48
N GLU A 227 -9.36 -1.12 22.65
CA GLU A 227 -9.80 -2.28 23.43
C GLU A 227 -9.27 -3.61 22.88
N ILE A 228 -9.28 -3.80 21.56
CA ILE A 228 -8.72 -5.00 20.91
C ILE A 228 -7.22 -5.10 21.18
N ILE A 229 -6.50 -4.00 20.96
CA ILE A 229 -5.07 -3.92 21.25
C ILE A 229 -4.82 -4.20 22.73
N ASP A 230 -5.65 -3.66 23.61
CA ASP A 230 -5.49 -3.79 25.04
C ASP A 230 -5.75 -5.20 25.54
N ALA A 231 -6.79 -5.85 25.04
CA ALA A 231 -7.12 -7.25 25.29
C ALA A 231 -6.09 -8.22 24.70
N SER A 232 -5.32 -7.77 23.70
CA SER A 232 -4.19 -8.53 23.16
C SER A 232 -2.94 -8.40 24.02
N GLY A 233 -2.88 -7.43 24.94
CA GLY A 233 -1.77 -7.32 25.89
C GLY A 233 -1.83 -8.41 26.95
N LEU A 234 -0.69 -9.05 27.24
CA LEU A 234 -0.56 -9.87 28.44
C LEU A 234 -0.43 -8.96 29.68
N SER A 235 -1.29 -9.20 30.67
CA SER A 235 -1.22 -8.57 32.01
C SER A 235 -0.09 -9.14 32.85
#